data_AF-A0A8S2ZLI2-F1
#
_entry.id   AF-A0A8S2ZLI2-F1
#
_cell.length_a   1.000
_cell.length_b   1.000
_cell.length_c   1.000
_cell.angle_alpha   90.00
_cell.angle_beta   90.00
_cell.angle_gamma   90.00
#
_symmetry.space_group_name_H-M   'P 1'
#
loop_
_entity.id
_entity.type
_entity.pdbx_description
1 polymer ?
#
loop_
_entity_poly.entity_id
_entity_poly.type
_entity_poly.pdbx_seq_one_letter_code
_entity_poly.pdbx_strand_id
1 'polypeptide(L)'
;MGEDETSDFDNFIEEKFTLFDGTQDVKQWLKETEKKFREFKLNKYDRYLAVPLLVIDDGKYWYITIRKQINSFDDFYERMLIKFDKSMKPLAATTVSEISQTREIQIEKTDF
;
A
#
# COMPACT_ATOMS: atom_id res chain seq x y z
N MET A 1 8.07 -32.12 15.84
CA MET A 1 7.91 -30.99 16.77
C MET A 1 8.10 -29.72 15.95
N GLY A 2 7.05 -28.92 15.78
CA GLY A 2 7.15 -27.69 14.97
C GLY A 2 5.82 -27.08 14.50
N GLU A 3 4.67 -27.43 15.09
CA GLU A 3 3.37 -26.84 14.72
C GLU A 3 2.89 -25.76 15.71
N ASP A 4 3.43 -25.70 16.94
CA ASP A 4 2.92 -24.81 17.99
C ASP A 4 3.32 -23.33 17.79
N GLU A 5 4.60 -23.03 17.48
CA GLU A 5 5.10 -21.64 17.47
C GLU A 5 4.53 -20.76 16.34
N THR A 6 4.26 -21.35 15.16
CA THR A 6 3.61 -20.63 14.05
C THR A 6 2.16 -20.30 14.37
N SER A 7 1.46 -21.15 15.13
CA SER A 7 0.08 -20.87 15.53
C SER A 7 -0.01 -19.72 16.52
N ASP A 8 0.97 -19.59 17.42
CA ASP A 8 0.98 -18.54 18.43
C ASP A 8 1.18 -17.14 17.81
N PHE A 9 2.06 -17.03 16.82
CA PHE A 9 2.26 -15.76 16.12
C PHE A 9 1.04 -15.39 15.27
N ASP A 10 0.48 -16.34 14.54
CA ASP A 10 -0.69 -16.10 13.68
C ASP A 10 -1.91 -15.67 14.53
N ASN A 11 -2.20 -16.43 15.59
CA ASN A 11 -3.27 -16.10 16.56
C ASN A 11 -3.03 -14.73 17.20
N PHE A 12 -1.78 -14.41 17.56
CA PHE A 12 -1.45 -13.11 18.13
C PHE A 12 -1.77 -11.96 17.16
N ILE A 13 -1.45 -12.10 15.86
CA ILE A 13 -1.76 -11.07 14.87
C ILE A 13 -3.28 -10.94 14.70
N GLU A 14 -4.00 -12.06 14.55
CA GLU A 14 -5.45 -12.05 14.36
C GLU A 14 -6.23 -11.47 15.55
N GLU A 15 -5.76 -11.71 16.78
CA GLU A 15 -6.41 -11.20 17.99
C GLU A 15 -6.11 -9.72 18.28
N LYS A 16 -4.91 -9.25 17.90
CA LYS A 16 -4.40 -7.94 18.36
C LYS A 16 -4.45 -6.86 17.29
N PHE A 17 -4.65 -7.23 16.03
CA PHE A 17 -4.71 -6.31 14.91
C PHE A 17 -6.09 -6.28 14.26
N THR A 18 -6.46 -5.10 13.76
CA THR A 18 -7.61 -4.98 12.85
C THR A 18 -7.17 -5.47 11.48
N LEU A 19 -7.88 -6.46 10.92
CA LEU A 19 -7.57 -7.01 9.60
C LEU A 19 -8.14 -6.12 8.48
N PHE A 20 -7.43 -6.05 7.36
CA PHE A 20 -7.80 -5.25 6.20
C PHE A 20 -8.56 -6.07 5.16
N ASP A 21 -9.81 -5.71 4.92
CA ASP A 21 -10.72 -6.38 3.97
C ASP A 21 -10.72 -5.77 2.57
N GLY A 22 -10.17 -4.57 2.38
CA GLY A 22 -10.21 -3.82 1.12
C GLY A 22 -11.24 -2.70 1.05
N THR A 23 -12.12 -2.57 2.05
CA THR A 23 -13.20 -1.57 2.08
C THR A 23 -12.93 -0.41 3.05
N GLN A 24 -12.08 -0.65 4.04
CA GLN A 24 -11.68 0.32 5.07
C GLN A 24 -10.88 1.50 4.51
N ASP A 25 -10.82 2.60 5.27
CA ASP A 25 -9.90 3.70 4.99
C ASP A 25 -8.45 3.23 5.21
N VAL A 26 -7.70 3.10 4.12
CA VAL A 26 -6.34 2.58 4.14
C VAL A 26 -5.39 3.44 4.97
N LYS A 27 -5.54 4.76 5.00
CA LYS A 27 -4.66 5.66 5.76
C LYS A 27 -4.89 5.50 7.25
N GLN A 28 -6.15 5.43 7.65
CA GLN A 28 -6.50 5.20 9.04
C GLN A 28 -6.02 3.81 9.49
N TRP A 29 -6.29 2.79 8.69
CA TRP A 29 -5.87 1.42 8.98
C TRP A 29 -4.35 1.31 9.14
N LEU A 30 -3.57 1.86 8.21
CA LEU A 30 -2.10 1.86 8.27
C LEU A 30 -1.58 2.55 9.55
N LYS A 31 -2.19 3.67 9.94
CA LYS A 31 -1.81 4.40 11.16
C LYS A 31 -2.07 3.57 12.42
N GLU A 32 -3.18 2.85 12.47
CA GLU A 32 -3.55 1.96 13.59
C GLU A 32 -2.62 0.74 13.65
N THR A 33 -2.37 0.09 12.52
CA THR A 33 -1.43 -1.03 12.40
C THR A 33 -0.02 -0.63 12.84
N GLU A 34 0.49 0.51 12.40
CA GLU A 34 1.78 1.02 12.86
C GLU A 34 1.82 1.29 14.36
N LYS A 35 0.73 1.84 14.92
CA LYS A 35 0.64 2.07 16.37
C LYS A 35 0.74 0.74 17.11
N LYS A 36 0.06 -0.30 16.64
CA LYS A 36 0.11 -1.65 17.22
C LYS A 36 1.50 -2.28 17.09
N PHE A 37 2.17 -2.14 15.95
CA PHE A 37 3.55 -2.60 15.82
C PHE A 37 4.51 -1.91 16.78
N ARG A 38 4.32 -0.61 17.06
CA ARG A 38 5.11 0.10 18.08
C ARG A 38 4.75 -0.37 19.49
N GLU A 39 3.47 -0.54 19.78
CA GLU A 39 2.95 -1.01 21.07
C GLU A 39 3.54 -2.38 21.45
N PHE A 40 3.54 -3.32 20.51
CA PHE A 40 4.08 -4.67 20.70
C PHE A 40 5.56 -4.81 20.37
N LYS A 41 6.24 -3.70 20.02
CA LYS A 41 7.67 -3.66 19.68
C LYS A 41 8.08 -4.68 18.61
N LEU A 42 7.20 -4.94 17.64
CA LEU A 42 7.52 -5.85 16.53
C LEU A 42 8.67 -5.28 15.69
N ASN A 43 9.67 -6.11 15.46
CA ASN A 43 10.84 -5.75 14.66
C ASN A 43 10.48 -5.75 13.15
N LYS A 44 11.40 -5.31 12.29
CA LYS A 44 11.14 -5.23 10.84
C LYS A 44 10.79 -6.58 10.20
N TYR A 45 11.43 -7.66 10.65
CA TYR A 45 11.20 -9.00 10.17
C TYR A 45 9.82 -9.52 10.57
N ASP A 46 9.42 -9.36 11.83
CA ASP A 46 8.09 -9.78 12.32
C ASP A 46 6.98 -9.01 11.59
N ARG A 47 7.16 -7.71 11.35
CA ARG A 47 6.20 -6.90 10.59
C ARG A 47 6.01 -7.41 9.17
N TYR A 48 7.09 -7.86 8.53
CA TYR A 48 7.03 -8.45 7.20
C TYR A 48 6.32 -9.80 7.23
N LEU A 49 6.60 -10.65 8.22
CA LEU A 49 5.89 -11.93 8.40
C LEU A 49 4.39 -11.74 8.69
N ALA A 50 4.01 -10.65 9.35
CA ALA A 50 2.61 -10.33 9.63
C ALA A 50 1.80 -9.91 8.39
N VAL A 51 2.44 -9.44 7.31
CA VAL A 51 1.75 -8.93 6.10
C VAL A 51 0.65 -9.87 5.57
N PRO A 52 0.90 -11.16 5.31
CA PRO A 52 -0.14 -12.07 4.81
C PRO A 52 -1.30 -12.28 5.80
N LEU A 53 -1.10 -12.06 7.09
CA LEU A 53 -2.10 -12.25 8.16
C LEU A 53 -2.96 -11.01 8.35
N LEU A 54 -2.41 -9.83 8.05
CA LEU A 54 -3.08 -8.53 8.19
C LEU A 54 -4.14 -8.23 7.12
N VAL A 55 -4.24 -9.07 6.09
CA VAL A 55 -5.17 -8.88 4.96
C VAL A 55 -6.11 -10.07 4.84
N ILE A 56 -7.39 -9.77 4.67
CA ILE A 56 -8.48 -10.74 4.47
C ILE A 56 -9.28 -10.37 3.22
N ASP A 57 -10.16 -11.26 2.78
CA ASP A 57 -11.10 -11.03 1.67
C ASP A 57 -10.45 -10.38 0.43
N ASP A 58 -10.98 -9.24 -0.05
CA ASP A 58 -10.48 -8.54 -1.23
C ASP A 58 -9.05 -8.02 -1.05
N GLY A 59 -8.69 -7.63 0.18
CA GLY A 59 -7.32 -7.29 0.55
C GLY A 59 -6.37 -8.48 0.35
N LYS A 60 -6.78 -9.69 0.73
CA LYS A 60 -6.00 -10.91 0.55
C LYS A 60 -5.85 -11.28 -0.92
N TYR A 61 -6.93 -11.20 -1.70
CA TYR A 61 -6.87 -11.47 -3.14
C TYR A 61 -5.89 -10.53 -3.84
N TRP A 62 -5.97 -9.23 -3.54
CA TRP A 62 -5.02 -8.26 -4.06
C TRP A 62 -3.59 -8.56 -3.65
N TYR A 63 -3.33 -8.83 -2.37
CA TYR A 63 -1.99 -9.16 -1.87
C TYR A 63 -1.37 -10.33 -2.64
N ILE A 64 -2.13 -11.41 -2.89
CA ILE A 64 -1.65 -12.58 -3.63
C ILE A 64 -1.16 -12.20 -5.04
N THR A 65 -1.78 -11.21 -5.69
CA THR A 65 -1.37 -10.76 -7.04
C THR A 65 -0.01 -10.04 -7.06
N ILE A 66 0.38 -9.41 -5.94
CA ILE A 66 1.59 -8.59 -5.85
C ILE A 66 2.67 -9.16 -4.91
N ARG A 67 2.38 -10.20 -4.13
CA ARG A 67 3.25 -10.71 -3.04
C ARG A 67 4.69 -10.99 -3.46
N LYS A 68 4.93 -11.40 -4.72
CA LYS A 68 6.28 -11.67 -5.25
C LYS A 68 7.13 -10.40 -5.42
N GLN A 69 6.51 -9.23 -5.33
CA GLN A 69 7.13 -7.92 -5.51
C GLN A 69 7.23 -7.15 -4.17
N ILE A 70 6.86 -7.78 -3.06
CA ILE A 70 6.95 -7.22 -1.71
C ILE A 70 8.11 -7.91 -1.01
N ASN A 71 9.15 -7.15 -0.65
CA ASN A 71 10.33 -7.67 0.06
C ASN A 71 10.43 -7.10 1.48
N SER A 72 9.57 -6.15 1.83
CA SER A 72 9.56 -5.47 3.12
C SER A 72 8.15 -5.04 3.50
N PHE A 73 7.94 -4.68 4.76
CA PHE A 73 6.69 -4.06 5.18
C PHE A 73 6.47 -2.70 4.49
N ASP A 74 7.54 -1.96 4.21
CA ASP A 74 7.47 -0.65 3.55
C ASP A 74 7.00 -0.80 2.08
N ASP A 75 7.48 -1.83 1.36
CA ASP A 75 7.01 -2.17 0.00
C ASP A 75 5.50 -2.46 -0.01
N PHE A 76 5.02 -3.17 1.02
CA PHE A 76 3.60 -3.45 1.19
C PHE A 76 2.80 -2.17 1.50
N TYR A 77 3.31 -1.34 2.41
CA TYR A 77 2.71 -0.06 2.80
C TYR A 77 2.51 0.87 1.60
N GLU A 78 3.54 1.05 0.78
CA GLU A 78 3.48 1.88 -0.42
C GLU A 78 2.43 1.36 -1.41
N ARG A 79 2.40 0.03 -1.65
CA ARG A 79 1.45 -0.59 -2.57
C ARG A 79 0.01 -0.50 -2.06
N MET A 80 -0.20 -0.59 -0.76
CA MET A 80 -1.51 -0.40 -0.12
C MET A 80 -2.05 0.99 -0.41
N LEU A 81 -1.22 2.03 -0.24
CA LEU A 81 -1.59 3.41 -0.56
C LEU A 81 -1.91 3.56 -2.05
N ILE A 82 -1.06 3.06 -2.95
CA ILE A 82 -1.29 3.15 -4.40
C ILE A 82 -2.62 2.50 -4.81
N LYS A 83 -2.99 1.38 -4.19
CA LYS A 83 -4.18 0.62 -4.57
C LYS A 83 -5.47 1.16 -3.96
N PHE A 84 -5.45 1.49 -2.68
CA PHE A 84 -6.68 1.72 -1.89
C PHE A 84 -6.88 3.17 -1.46
N ASP A 85 -5.85 4.03 -1.54
CA ASP A 85 -6.01 5.45 -1.27
C ASP A 85 -6.67 6.14 -2.47
N LYS A 86 -7.97 6.38 -2.36
CA LYS A 86 -8.78 7.07 -3.38
C LYS A 86 -8.30 8.50 -3.66
N SER A 87 -7.52 9.10 -2.76
CA SER A 87 -6.95 10.44 -2.94
C SER A 87 -5.56 10.45 -3.58
N MET A 88 -4.89 9.29 -3.64
CA MET A 88 -3.58 9.17 -4.25
C MET A 88 -3.74 9.11 -5.76
N LYS A 89 -3.49 10.24 -6.43
CA LYS A 89 -3.32 10.21 -7.89
C LYS A 89 -2.02 9.44 -8.18
N PRO A 90 -2.04 8.41 -9.05
CA PRO A 90 -0.79 7.76 -9.43
C PRO A 90 0.15 8.82 -10.02
N LEU A 91 1.38 8.88 -9.51
CA LEU A 91 2.39 9.86 -9.93
C LEU A 91 2.69 9.81 -11.44
N ALA A 92 2.28 8.73 -12.12
CA ALA A 92 2.39 8.53 -13.56
C ALA A 92 1.19 9.06 -14.38
N ALA A 93 0.12 9.56 -13.75
CA ALA A 93 -1.04 10.14 -14.43
C ALA A 93 -1.11 11.67 -14.32
N THR A 94 0.01 12.33 -14.05
CA THR A 94 0.22 13.72 -14.47
C THR A 94 0.50 13.71 -15.98
N THR A 95 -0.50 13.27 -16.74
CA THR A 95 -0.55 13.39 -18.19
C THR A 95 -0.60 14.88 -18.49
N VAL A 96 0.51 15.47 -18.94
CA VAL A 96 0.73 16.06 -20.28
C VAL A 96 -0.44 16.82 -20.95
N SER A 97 -1.54 17.13 -20.27
CA SER A 97 -2.67 17.89 -20.81
C SER A 97 -2.48 19.40 -20.69
N GLU A 98 -1.55 19.89 -19.85
CA GLU A 98 -1.24 21.32 -19.74
C GLU A 98 -0.16 21.82 -20.72
N ILE A 99 0.53 20.94 -21.45
CA ILE A 99 1.60 21.36 -22.40
C ILE A 99 1.04 21.57 -23.83
N SER A 100 -0.20 21.15 -24.09
CA SER A 100 -0.83 21.31 -25.42
C SER A 100 -1.57 22.65 -25.61
N GLN A 101 -1.65 23.53 -24.61
CA GLN A 101 -2.39 24.81 -24.73
C GLN A 101 -1.52 26.07 -24.92
N THR A 102 -0.20 25.96 -25.06
CA THR A 102 0.68 27.16 -25.22
C THR A 102 1.57 27.14 -26.46
N ARG A 103 1.22 26.37 -27.51
CA ARG A 103 1.93 26.39 -28.80
C ARG A 103 1.00 26.56 -30.00
N GLU A 104 0.09 27.51 -29.92
CA GLU A 104 -0.47 28.14 -31.12
C GLU A 104 -0.37 29.67 -30.92
N ILE A 105 0.11 30.37 -31.95
CA ILE A 105 0.31 31.83 -32.06
C ILE A 105 1.64 32.28 -31.42
N GLN A 106 2.77 32.45 -32.13
CA GLN A 106 2.97 33.34 -33.28
C GLN A 106 4.05 32.82 -34.24
N ILE A 107 3.64 32.43 -35.46
CA ILE A 107 4.51 32.41 -36.63
C ILE A 107 3.72 33.04 -37.76
N GLU A 108 3.84 34.35 -37.95
CA GLU A 108 3.51 35.12 -39.17
C GLU A 108 3.79 36.59 -38.81
N LYS A 109 4.65 37.38 -39.45
CA LYS A 109 5.34 37.28 -40.74
C LYS A 109 6.65 38.05 -40.63
N THR A 110 7.72 37.46 -41.16
CA THR A 110 8.84 38.22 -41.73
C THR A 110 8.74 37.92 -43.23
N ASP A 111 8.49 38.93 -44.06
CA ASP A 111 9.12 39.02 -45.38
C ASP A 111 8.85 40.38 -46.06
N PHE A 112 9.93 40.87 -46.69
CA PHE A 112 10.16 42.05 -47.54
C PHE A 112 10.23 43.45 -46.92
#